data_AF-A0ABF7RNZ2-F1
#
_entry.id   AF-A0ABF7RNZ2-F1
#
_cell.length_a   1.000
_cell.length_b   1.000
_cell.length_c   1.000
_cell.angle_alpha   90.00
_cell.angle_beta   90.00
_cell.angle_gamma   90.00
#
_symmetry.space_group_name_H-M   'P 1'
#
loop_
_entity.id
_entity.type
_entity.pdbx_description
1 polymer ?
#
loop_
_entity_poly.entity_id
_entity_poly.type
_entity_poly.pdbx_seq_one_letter_code
_entity_poly.pdbx_strand_id
1 'polypeptide(L)'
;MAGDLLIKMLKSRGGKDSDYADVVYGIVISIEPLKVQLSNNMVIDDNFIILGKHIGKFKLPGKATIEVQSHSDQIGNVSGNRPTVSEKITFKEMEFDNSLKKGDKVTMIRMDGGQQFYLFEREEV
;
A
#
# COMPACT_ATOMS: atom_id res chain seq x y z
N MET A 1 38.73 -1.26 24.01
CA MET A 1 38.98 -1.26 22.54
C MET A 1 37.65 -1.03 21.83
N ALA A 2 37.64 -0.52 20.60
CA ALA A 2 36.38 -0.22 19.89
C ALA A 2 35.47 -1.46 19.71
N GLY A 3 36.06 -2.67 19.62
CA GLY A 3 35.32 -3.93 19.52
C GLY A 3 34.49 -4.28 20.77
N ASP A 4 35.02 -4.05 21.97
CA ASP A 4 34.29 -4.29 23.23
C ASP A 4 33.09 -3.34 23.37
N LEU A 5 33.24 -2.11 22.88
CA LEU A 5 32.18 -1.11 22.87
C LEU A 5 31.03 -1.55 21.93
N LEU A 6 31.37 -2.03 20.73
CA LEU A 6 30.38 -2.55 19.76
C LEU A 6 29.65 -3.78 20.30
N ILE A 7 30.37 -4.73 20.91
CA ILE A 7 29.76 -5.91 21.54
C ILE A 7 28.85 -5.51 22.70
N LYS A 8 29.23 -4.50 23.51
CA LYS A 8 28.39 -3.99 24.60
C LYS A 8 27.14 -3.29 24.07
N MET A 9 27.24 -2.51 22.99
CA MET A 9 26.11 -1.86 22.33
C MET A 9 25.14 -2.86 21.68
N LEU A 10 25.67 -3.93 21.07
CA LEU A 10 24.84 -5.00 20.49
C LEU A 10 24.12 -5.80 21.59
N LYS A 11 24.83 -6.15 22.68
CA LYS A 11 24.23 -6.88 23.81
C LYS A 11 23.30 -6.02 24.67
N SER A 12 23.51 -4.71 24.74
CA SER A 12 22.61 -3.79 25.47
C SER A 12 21.28 -3.58 24.77
N ARG A 13 21.23 -3.80 23.45
CA ARG A 13 19.98 -3.74 22.67
C ARG A 13 19.18 -5.05 22.72
N GLY A 14 19.65 -6.05 23.46
CA GLY A 14 18.95 -7.31 23.67
C GLY A 14 17.61 -7.08 24.36
N GLY A 15 16.53 -7.28 23.62
CA GLY A 15 15.13 -7.20 24.07
C GLY A 15 14.40 -8.52 23.80
N LYS A 16 13.13 -8.59 24.19
CA LYS A 16 12.24 -9.70 23.84
C LYS A 16 11.79 -9.57 22.38
N ASP A 17 11.32 -10.65 21.76
CA ASP A 17 10.78 -10.62 20.37
C ASP A 17 9.64 -9.61 20.16
N SER A 18 9.00 -9.14 21.24
CA SER A 18 7.98 -8.07 21.23
C SER A 18 8.55 -6.66 21.10
N ASP A 19 9.83 -6.48 21.40
CA ASP A 19 10.53 -5.19 21.44
C ASP A 19 11.15 -4.85 20.07
N TYR A 20 11.07 -5.79 19.13
CA TYR A 20 11.53 -5.61 17.75
C TYR A 20 10.35 -5.37 16.82
N ALA A 21 10.51 -4.37 15.95
CA ALA A 21 9.59 -4.17 14.85
C ALA A 21 9.85 -5.21 13.75
N ASP A 22 8.80 -5.87 13.28
CA ASP A 22 8.85 -6.85 12.21
C ASP A 22 7.73 -6.65 11.19
N VAL A 23 7.90 -7.29 10.02
CA VAL A 23 6.89 -7.30 8.96
C VAL A 23 6.00 -8.51 9.14
N VAL A 24 4.69 -8.28 9.17
CA VAL A 24 3.67 -9.31 9.36
C VAL A 24 2.63 -9.21 8.24
N TYR A 25 2.03 -10.36 7.92
CA TYR A 25 1.02 -10.48 6.88
C TYR A 25 -0.33 -10.87 7.48
N GLY A 26 -1.40 -10.43 6.83
CA GLY A 26 -2.76 -10.77 7.24
C GLY A 26 -3.77 -10.65 6.11
N ILE A 27 -5.02 -10.95 6.45
CA ILE A 27 -6.18 -10.89 5.56
C ILE A 27 -7.25 -10.02 6.21
N VAL A 28 -7.83 -9.10 5.45
CA VAL A 28 -8.93 -8.25 5.90
C VAL A 28 -10.20 -9.10 6.06
N ILE A 29 -10.74 -9.19 7.28
CA ILE A 29 -11.98 -9.94 7.55
C ILE A 29 -13.22 -9.04 7.58
N SER A 30 -13.04 -7.75 7.90
CA SER A 30 -14.09 -6.74 8.00
C SER A 30 -13.51 -5.35 7.72
N ILE A 31 -14.31 -4.44 7.16
CA ILE A 31 -13.90 -3.07 6.80
C ILE A 31 -14.47 -2.05 7.80
N GLU A 32 -15.69 -2.26 8.31
CA GLU A 32 -16.36 -1.37 9.26
C GLU A 32 -17.03 -2.19 10.38
N PRO A 33 -16.40 -2.34 11.57
CA PRO A 33 -15.05 -1.87 11.92
C PRO A 33 -13.96 -2.67 11.18
N LEU A 34 -12.80 -2.05 10.95
CA LEU A 34 -11.66 -2.70 10.33
C LEU A 34 -11.15 -3.82 11.22
N LYS A 35 -11.01 -5.00 10.63
CA LYS A 35 -10.41 -6.16 11.29
C LYS A 35 -9.50 -6.90 10.33
N VAL A 36 -8.30 -7.22 10.80
CA VAL A 36 -7.29 -7.97 10.05
C VAL A 36 -6.92 -9.22 10.82
N GLN A 37 -7.01 -10.37 10.16
CA GLN A 37 -6.54 -11.64 10.70
C GLN A 37 -5.10 -11.87 10.26
N LEU A 38 -4.18 -11.96 11.21
CA LEU A 38 -2.79 -12.33 10.97
C LEU A 38 -2.65 -13.81 10.61
N SER A 39 -1.53 -14.18 10.00
CA SER A 39 -1.22 -15.57 9.64
C SER A 39 -1.22 -16.55 10.83
N ASN A 40 -1.04 -16.07 12.06
CA ASN A 40 -1.14 -16.86 13.29
C ASN A 40 -2.56 -16.92 13.87
N ASN A 41 -3.59 -16.59 13.09
CA ASN A 41 -5.01 -16.53 13.44
C ASN A 41 -5.38 -15.48 14.51
N MET A 42 -4.47 -14.58 14.90
CA MET A 42 -4.79 -13.44 15.73
C MET A 42 -5.60 -12.41 14.94
N VAL A 43 -6.68 -11.90 15.52
CA VAL A 43 -7.49 -10.82 14.92
C VAL A 43 -7.12 -9.50 15.57
N ILE A 44 -6.74 -8.52 14.75
CA ILE A 44 -6.42 -7.16 15.16
C ILE A 44 -7.59 -6.26 14.77
N ASP A 45 -8.04 -5.44 15.73
CA ASP A 45 -9.09 -4.44 15.54
C ASP A 45 -8.51 -3.08 15.10
N ASP A 46 -9.35 -2.27 14.47
CA ASP A 46 -9.08 -0.92 13.96
C ASP A 46 -8.28 -0.03 14.92
N ASN A 47 -8.57 -0.10 16.22
CA ASN A 47 -7.90 0.70 17.26
C ASN A 47 -6.38 0.49 17.33
N PHE A 48 -5.89 -0.66 16.86
CA PHE A 48 -4.48 -1.02 16.87
C PHE A 48 -3.83 -0.89 15.49
N ILE A 49 -4.60 -0.54 14.46
CA ILE A 49 -4.14 -0.44 13.08
C ILE A 49 -3.98 1.04 12.72
N ILE A 50 -2.76 1.41 12.35
CA ILE A 50 -2.46 2.70 11.75
C ILE A 50 -2.40 2.50 10.24
N LEU A 51 -3.32 3.14 9.52
CA LEU A 51 -3.36 3.09 8.06
C LEU A 51 -2.25 3.95 7.44
N GLY A 52 -1.58 3.39 6.45
CA GLY A 52 -0.61 4.10 5.63
C GLY A 52 -1.26 5.16 4.76
N LYS A 53 -0.49 6.20 4.42
CA LYS A 53 -0.97 7.36 3.64
C LYS A 53 -1.53 7.02 2.25
N HIS A 54 -1.19 5.84 1.73
CA HIS A 54 -1.62 5.35 0.42
C HIS A 54 -2.69 4.26 0.52
N ILE A 55 -3.23 4.01 1.71
CA ILE A 55 -4.36 3.10 1.92
C ILE A 55 -5.62 3.95 2.09
N GLY A 56 -6.66 3.63 1.33
CA GLY A 56 -7.84 4.47 1.20
C GLY A 56 -7.75 5.47 0.04
N LYS A 57 -8.56 6.52 0.13
CA LYS A 57 -8.62 7.57 -0.89
C LYS A 57 -7.56 8.64 -0.61
N PHE A 58 -6.70 8.88 -1.59
CA PHE A 58 -5.67 9.92 -1.50
C PHE A 58 -5.53 10.68 -2.81
N LYS A 59 -5.02 11.91 -2.73
CA LYS A 59 -4.81 12.77 -3.89
C LYS A 59 -3.32 12.99 -4.13
N LEU A 60 -2.88 12.90 -5.38
CA LEU A 60 -1.52 13.24 -5.76
C LEU A 60 -1.49 14.21 -6.96
N PRO A 61 -0.57 15.19 -6.97
CA PRO A 61 -0.23 15.93 -8.18
C PRO A 61 0.66 15.08 -9.09
N GLY A 62 0.61 15.30 -10.40
CA GLY A 62 1.43 14.50 -11.32
C GLY A 62 1.31 14.88 -12.78
N LYS A 63 1.97 14.05 -13.60
CA LYS A 63 1.94 14.12 -15.06
C LYS A 63 1.49 12.78 -15.60
N ALA A 64 0.53 12.79 -16.52
CA ALA A 64 0.09 11.60 -17.24
C ALA A 64 0.40 11.77 -18.73
N THR A 65 0.70 10.65 -19.40
CA THR A 65 0.74 10.61 -20.86
C THR A 65 -0.48 9.84 -21.30
N ILE A 66 -1.34 10.46 -22.10
CA ILE A 66 -2.48 9.80 -22.72
C ILE A 66 -2.06 9.41 -24.12
N GLU A 67 -2.10 8.11 -24.42
CA GLU A 67 -1.89 7.59 -25.76
C GLU A 67 -3.23 7.10 -26.31
N VAL A 68 -3.68 7.71 -27.41
CA VAL A 68 -4.81 7.23 -28.19
C VAL A 68 -4.24 6.36 -29.30
N GLN A 69 -4.44 5.05 -29.21
CA GLN A 69 -4.00 4.10 -30.22
C GLN A 69 -4.72 4.32 -31.55
N SER A 70 -4.05 3.97 -32.64
CA SER A 70 -4.65 4.04 -33.97
C SER A 70 -5.89 3.15 -34.06
N HIS A 71 -6.97 3.71 -34.60
CA HIS A 71 -8.19 2.96 -34.91
C HIS A 71 -8.69 3.36 -36.30
N SER A 72 -9.35 2.41 -36.97
CA SER A 72 -10.10 2.70 -38.18
C SER A 72 -11.36 3.46 -37.82
N ASP A 73 -11.64 4.54 -38.53
CA ASP A 73 -12.85 5.35 -38.36
C ASP A 73 -13.65 5.36 -39.66
N GLN A 74 -14.98 5.33 -39.56
CA GLN A 74 -15.87 5.35 -40.71
C GLN A 74 -17.04 6.31 -40.47
N ILE A 75 -17.20 7.28 -41.38
CA ILE A 75 -18.38 8.16 -41.42
C ILE A 75 -19.03 7.99 -42.80
N GLY A 76 -20.18 7.32 -42.83
CA GLY A 76 -20.85 6.95 -44.09
C GLY A 76 -19.97 6.03 -44.94
N ASN A 77 -19.74 6.39 -46.21
CA ASN A 77 -18.88 5.63 -47.13
C ASN A 77 -17.40 6.02 -47.08
N VAL A 78 -17.00 6.93 -46.17
CA VAL A 78 -15.61 7.38 -46.06
C VAL A 78 -14.94 6.66 -44.91
N SER A 79 -13.89 5.88 -45.20
CA SER A 79 -13.05 5.23 -44.20
C SER A 79 -11.66 5.87 -44.14
N GLY A 80 -11.14 6.08 -42.94
CA GLY A 80 -9.77 6.52 -42.71
C GLY A 80 -9.15 5.81 -41.51
N ASN A 81 -7.82 5.78 -41.45
CA ASN A 81 -7.11 5.26 -40.30
C ASN A 81 -6.54 6.44 -39.50
N ARG A 82 -6.96 6.58 -38.23
CA ARG A 82 -6.46 7.64 -37.36
C ARG A 82 -5.11 7.20 -36.77
N PRO A 83 -4.03 8.01 -36.87
CA PRO A 83 -2.74 7.63 -36.31
C PRO A 83 -2.74 7.68 -34.77
N THR A 84 -1.78 7.00 -34.15
CA THR A 84 -1.57 7.08 -32.70
C THR A 84 -1.14 8.49 -32.31
N VAL A 85 -1.82 9.09 -31.34
CA VAL A 85 -1.50 10.42 -30.82
C VAL A 85 -1.22 10.32 -29.32
N SER A 86 -0.10 10.90 -28.88
CA SER A 86 0.27 10.98 -27.47
C SER A 86 0.22 12.43 -26.98
N GLU A 87 -0.46 12.69 -25.87
CA GLU A 87 -0.50 14.01 -25.23
C GLU A 87 -0.05 13.91 -23.76
N LYS A 88 0.79 14.86 -23.33
CA LYS A 88 1.28 14.95 -21.95
C LYS A 88 0.41 15.94 -21.18
N ILE A 89 -0.30 15.47 -20.18
CA ILE A 89 -1.19 16.27 -19.35
C ILE A 89 -0.57 16.42 -17.96
N THR A 90 -0.57 17.64 -17.43
CA THR A 90 -0.21 17.91 -16.04
C THR A 90 -1.48 18.14 -15.24
N PHE A 91 -1.66 17.40 -14.14
CA PHE A 91 -2.81 17.54 -13.27
C PHE A 91 -2.38 18.04 -11.89
N LYS A 92 -3.18 18.94 -11.31
CA LYS A 92 -2.92 19.52 -10.00
C LYS A 92 -3.32 18.55 -8.87
N GLU A 93 -4.43 17.86 -9.03
CA GLU A 93 -4.90 16.81 -8.12
C GLU A 93 -5.56 15.70 -8.94
N MET A 94 -5.13 14.46 -8.71
CA MET A 94 -5.81 13.25 -9.16
C MET A 94 -6.11 12.40 -7.93
N GLU A 95 -7.36 11.94 -7.82
CA GLU A 95 -7.80 11.06 -6.73
C GLU A 95 -7.53 9.61 -7.10
N PHE A 96 -6.91 8.88 -6.17
CA PHE A 96 -6.67 7.45 -6.24
C PHE A 96 -7.46 6.78 -5.13
N ASP A 97 -8.26 5.77 -5.49
CA ASP A 97 -9.00 4.95 -4.53
C ASP A 97 -8.26 3.63 -4.32
N ASN A 98 -7.58 3.54 -3.18
CA ASN A 98 -6.90 2.33 -2.72
C ASN A 98 -7.52 1.80 -1.43
N SER A 99 -8.84 1.90 -1.30
CA SER A 99 -9.58 1.44 -0.12
C SER A 99 -9.51 -0.08 0.06
N LEU A 100 -9.46 -0.51 1.33
CA LEU A 100 -9.42 -1.93 1.69
C LEU A 100 -10.76 -2.61 1.39
N LYS A 101 -10.68 -3.85 0.89
CA LYS A 101 -11.83 -4.74 0.71
C LYS A 101 -11.68 -5.98 1.58
N LYS A 102 -12.80 -6.61 1.91
CA LYS A 102 -12.81 -7.89 2.60
C LYS A 102 -12.13 -8.94 1.71
N GLY A 103 -11.17 -9.67 2.27
CA GLY A 103 -10.37 -10.66 1.55
C GLY A 103 -9.03 -10.14 1.05
N ASP A 104 -8.79 -8.83 1.05
CA ASP A 104 -7.49 -8.27 0.68
C ASP A 104 -6.40 -8.83 1.59
N LYS A 105 -5.28 -9.21 0.99
CA LYS A 105 -4.06 -9.52 1.74
C LYS A 105 -3.37 -8.20 2.07
N VAL A 106 -2.84 -8.09 3.29
CA VAL A 106 -2.22 -6.86 3.76
C VAL A 106 -0.85 -7.14 4.35
N THR A 107 0.06 -6.21 4.14
CA THR A 107 1.39 -6.21 4.74
C THR A 107 1.44 -5.09 5.77
N MET A 108 1.87 -5.45 6.98
CA MET A 108 1.90 -4.54 8.12
C MET A 108 3.26 -4.59 8.81
N ILE A 109 3.64 -3.50 9.46
CA ILE A 109 4.77 -3.47 10.39
C ILE A 109 4.21 -3.49 11.80
N ARG A 110 4.55 -4.51 12.58
CA ARG A 110 4.31 -4.50 14.03
C ARG A 110 5.31 -3.53 14.65
N MET A 111 4.82 -2.53 15.37
CA MET A 111 5.68 -1.53 16.00
C MET A 111 6.32 -2.08 17.28
N ASP A 112 7.39 -1.40 17.73
CA ASP A 112 8.04 -1.67 19.01
C ASP A 112 7.00 -1.67 20.15
N GLY A 113 7.09 -2.66 21.03
CA GLY A 113 6.12 -2.94 22.10
C GLY A 113 4.93 -3.78 21.65
N GLY A 114 4.82 -4.14 20.37
CA GLY A 114 3.89 -5.14 19.84
C GLY A 114 2.40 -4.76 19.87
N GLN A 115 2.07 -3.53 20.26
CA GLN A 115 0.70 -3.08 20.48
C GLN A 115 0.03 -2.47 19.24
N GLN A 116 0.82 -1.92 18.32
CA GLN A 116 0.30 -1.23 17.14
C GLN A 116 0.87 -1.82 15.85
N PHE A 117 0.08 -1.76 14.78
CA PHE A 117 0.40 -2.29 13.47
C PHE A 117 0.25 -1.18 12.42
N TYR A 118 1.29 -0.92 11.64
CA TYR A 118 1.23 0.03 10.53
C TYR A 118 0.95 -0.71 9.23
N LEU A 119 -0.24 -0.54 8.66
CA LEU A 119 -0.65 -1.17 7.41
C LEU A 119 -0.23 -0.28 6.24
N PHE A 120 0.77 -0.69 5.48
CA PHE A 120 1.37 0.14 4.44
C PHE A 120 1.10 -0.35 3.02
N GLU A 121 0.70 -1.61 2.86
CA GLU A 121 0.48 -2.21 1.55
C GLU A 121 -0.68 -3.20 1.59
N ARG A 122 -1.41 -3.26 0.48
CA ARG A 122 -2.46 -4.24 0.24
C ARG A 122 -2.25 -4.90 -1.12
N GLU A 123 -2.61 -6.17 -1.20
CA GLU A 123 -2.66 -6.97 -2.42
C GLU A 123 -4.11 -7.43 -2.61
N GLU A 124 -4.69 -7.02 -3.73
CA GLU A 124 -6.05 -7.42 -4.13
C GLU A 124 -6.03 -8.89 -4.55
N VAL A 125 -7.00 -9.66 -4.06
CA VAL A 125 -7.16 -11.10 -4.36
C VAL A 125 -8.23 -11.32 -5.41
#